data_AF-A0A0E4H212-F1
#
_entry.id   AF-A0A0E4H212-F1
#
_cell.length_a   1.000
_cell.length_b   1.000
_cell.length_c   1.000
_cell.angle_alpha   90.00
_cell.angle_beta   90.00
_cell.angle_gamma   90.00
#
_symmetry.space_group_name_H-M   'P 1'
#
loop_
_entity.id
_entity.type
_entity.pdbx_description
1 polymer ?
#
loop_
_entity_poly.entity_id
_entity_poly.type
_entity_poly.pdbx_seq_one_letter_code
_entity_poly.pdbx_strand_id
1 'polypeptide(L)'
;MANKLRVYWPGDQLCHSCFYTAMHTNGICPSCGHDGVLPGRRNLTDPHPVCLSCAGIPGDFTCGTCRGEGEIYRRGQCARCALREDLCKILPHHPADLAAKQTLIEALCSVDRPESNLTWKRNIQVLELLGGITSGAIPLTHGGLTAAGSGRHIDHLRSLLQHHGLLPPRDEHLTPFEVWLADKLDAIDSPAVRAPVEQFATWHHLRWLRSKSRPGQSTDGPKRSATQECTETIKFLIWLEQTHRRTVADCTQQDIDEYLACTIHDDSENPAGSAPQKSPGAQT
;
A
#
# COMPACT_ATOMS: atom_id res chain seq x y z
N MET A 1 -1.12 12.08 -21.62
CA MET A 1 -2.06 13.19 -21.95
C MET A 1 -1.22 14.44 -22.14
N ALA A 2 -1.31 15.09 -23.29
CA ALA A 2 -0.60 16.35 -23.52
C ALA A 2 -1.03 17.38 -22.46
N ASN A 3 -0.07 18.11 -21.90
CA ASN A 3 -0.28 19.04 -20.81
C ASN A 3 -1.01 20.28 -21.34
N LYS A 4 -2.34 20.17 -21.44
CA LYS A 4 -3.19 21.22 -22.00
C LYS A 4 -3.06 22.47 -21.13
N LEU A 5 -2.95 23.62 -21.79
CA LEU A 5 -2.92 24.91 -21.13
C LEU A 5 -4.22 25.12 -20.35
N ARG A 6 -4.08 25.54 -19.08
CA ARG A 6 -5.18 25.69 -18.14
C ARG A 6 -5.50 27.15 -17.85
N VAL A 7 -4.48 27.96 -17.56
CA VAL A 7 -4.66 29.37 -17.20
C VAL A 7 -3.54 30.24 -17.75
N TYR A 8 -3.86 31.51 -17.97
CA TYR A 8 -2.92 32.58 -18.28
C TYR A 8 -2.80 33.46 -17.03
N TRP A 9 -1.60 33.54 -16.47
CA TRP A 9 -1.28 34.44 -15.36
C TRP A 9 -0.31 35.53 -15.85
N PRO A 10 -0.16 36.65 -15.12
CA PRO A 10 0.79 37.68 -15.50
C PRO A 10 2.21 37.10 -15.64
N GLY A 11 2.72 37.05 -16.87
CA GLY A 11 4.05 36.52 -17.17
C GLY A 11 4.15 35.01 -17.38
N ASP A 12 3.09 34.23 -17.13
CA ASP A 12 3.14 32.76 -17.20
C ASP A 12 1.94 32.11 -17.89
N GLN A 13 2.22 30.99 -18.55
CA GLN A 13 1.26 30.13 -19.22
C GLN A 13 1.29 28.74 -18.59
N LEU A 14 0.33 28.45 -17.72
CA LEU A 14 0.36 27.23 -16.93
C LEU A 14 -0.53 26.14 -17.54
N CYS A 15 0.08 24.99 -17.77
CA CYS A 15 -0.65 23.74 -17.99
C CYS A 15 -1.30 23.22 -16.69
N HIS A 16 -2.13 22.18 -16.79
CA HIS A 16 -2.80 21.61 -15.63
C HIS A 16 -1.84 21.17 -14.51
N SER A 17 -0.71 20.53 -14.84
CA SER A 17 0.24 20.09 -13.80
C SER A 17 0.95 21.26 -13.13
N CYS A 18 1.40 22.26 -13.91
CA CYS A 18 2.10 23.42 -13.36
C CYS A 18 1.16 24.26 -12.49
N PHE A 19 -0.10 24.45 -12.91
CA PHE A 19 -1.11 25.09 -12.08
C PHE A 19 -1.34 24.32 -10.79
N TYR A 20 -1.49 23.00 -10.86
CA TYR A 20 -1.71 22.16 -9.69
C TYR A 20 -0.57 22.32 -8.67
N THR A 21 0.69 22.23 -9.12
CA THR A 21 1.87 22.43 -8.28
C THR A 21 1.93 23.84 -7.70
N ALA A 22 1.65 24.86 -8.50
CA ALA A 22 1.63 26.25 -8.04
C ALA A 22 0.61 26.44 -6.91
N MET A 23 -0.61 25.94 -7.08
CA MET A 23 -1.68 26.07 -6.07
C MET A 23 -1.50 25.17 -4.83
N HIS A 24 -0.56 24.23 -4.85
CA HIS A 24 -0.19 23.41 -3.68
C HIS A 24 1.09 23.87 -3.00
N THR A 25 1.77 24.88 -3.55
CA THR A 25 2.94 25.49 -2.91
C THR A 25 2.45 26.44 -1.83
N ASN A 26 2.73 26.13 -0.57
CA ASN A 26 2.35 26.96 0.58
C ASN A 26 3.59 27.45 1.34
N GLY A 27 3.45 28.59 2.00
CA GLY A 27 4.46 29.12 2.91
C GLY A 27 4.28 30.62 3.15
N ILE A 28 5.28 31.21 3.79
CA ILE A 28 5.31 32.64 4.10
C ILE A 28 5.88 33.40 2.90
N CYS A 29 5.12 34.33 2.36
CA CYS A 29 5.51 35.17 1.23
C CYS A 29 6.69 36.07 1.64
N PRO A 30 7.83 36.02 0.94
CA PRO A 30 9.01 36.81 1.30
C PRO A 30 8.83 38.32 1.06
N SER A 31 7.82 38.72 0.28
CA SER A 31 7.58 40.13 -0.05
C SER A 31 6.63 40.83 0.92
N CYS A 32 5.62 40.13 1.46
CA CYS A 32 4.57 40.74 2.27
C CYS A 32 4.26 40.01 3.58
N GLY A 33 4.89 38.85 3.84
CA GLY A 33 4.68 38.06 5.05
C GLY A 33 3.37 37.24 5.08
N HIS A 34 2.59 37.23 3.99
CA HIS A 34 1.37 36.42 3.87
C HIS A 34 1.67 34.93 4.00
N ASP A 35 1.00 34.22 4.92
CA ASP A 35 1.08 32.78 5.09
C ASP A 35 -0.08 32.09 4.36
N GLY A 36 0.23 31.41 3.25
CA GLY A 36 -0.78 30.84 2.38
C GLY A 36 -0.19 30.30 1.09
N VAL A 37 -0.97 30.33 0.00
CA VAL A 37 -0.48 29.82 -1.28
C VAL A 37 0.52 30.80 -1.90
N LEU A 38 1.61 30.24 -2.44
CA LEU A 38 2.66 30.99 -3.15
C LEU A 38 2.75 30.53 -4.62
N PRO A 39 1.71 30.76 -5.44
CA PRO A 39 1.64 30.15 -6.77
C PRO A 39 2.41 30.91 -7.84
N GLY A 40 2.76 32.18 -7.60
CA GLY A 40 3.36 33.06 -8.60
C GLY A 40 4.82 33.38 -8.32
N ARG A 41 5.39 34.19 -9.21
CA ARG A 41 6.72 34.80 -9.08
C ARG A 41 6.59 36.30 -9.25
N ARG A 42 7.48 37.06 -8.63
CA ARG A 42 7.49 38.53 -8.76
C ARG A 42 8.01 38.98 -10.12
N ASN A 43 9.00 38.26 -10.65
CA ASN A 43 9.51 38.40 -12.01
C ASN A 43 10.04 37.03 -12.48
N LEU A 44 10.32 36.89 -13.77
CA LEU A 44 10.78 35.62 -14.36
C LEU A 44 12.18 35.19 -13.88
N THR A 45 12.96 36.12 -13.31
CA THR A 45 14.34 35.86 -12.87
C THR A 45 14.47 35.52 -11.39
N ASP A 46 13.44 35.78 -10.58
CA ASP A 46 13.42 35.50 -9.15
C ASP A 46 12.95 34.05 -8.90
N PRO A 47 13.81 33.21 -8.31
CA PRO A 47 13.46 31.83 -8.00
C PRO A 47 12.44 31.71 -6.86
N HIS A 48 12.20 32.75 -6.06
CA HIS A 48 11.33 32.65 -4.89
C HIS A 48 9.84 32.77 -5.25
N PRO A 49 9.00 31.81 -4.81
CA PRO A 49 7.57 31.91 -5.01
C PRO A 49 6.96 32.99 -4.10
N VAL A 50 5.94 33.69 -4.61
CA VAL A 50 5.22 34.75 -3.89
C VAL A 50 3.72 34.52 -3.94
N CYS A 51 2.99 35.15 -3.03
CA CYS A 51 1.53 35.02 -2.94
C CYS A 51 0.80 35.61 -4.16
N LEU A 52 -0.48 35.26 -4.30
CA LEU A 52 -1.36 35.75 -5.37
C LEU A 52 -1.32 37.27 -5.55
N SER A 53 -1.41 38.01 -4.45
CA SER A 53 -1.40 39.48 -4.44
C SER A 53 -0.07 40.04 -4.95
N CYS A 54 1.07 39.55 -4.45
CA CYS A 54 2.39 40.00 -4.87
C CYS A 54 2.73 39.63 -6.32
N ALA A 55 2.17 38.52 -6.82
CA ALA A 55 2.28 38.13 -8.23
C ALA A 55 1.29 38.86 -9.16
N GLY A 56 0.36 39.64 -8.61
CA GLY A 56 -0.69 40.31 -9.38
C GLY A 56 -1.68 39.33 -10.04
N ILE A 57 -1.80 38.11 -9.53
CA ILE A 57 -2.69 37.08 -10.09
C ILE A 57 -4.14 37.42 -9.69
N PRO A 58 -5.04 37.65 -10.67
CA PRO A 58 -6.43 37.92 -10.36
C PRO A 58 -7.17 36.63 -9.98
N GLY A 59 -8.06 36.72 -8.98
CA GLY A 59 -8.96 35.62 -8.60
C GLY A 59 -9.06 35.43 -7.09
N ASP A 60 -10.22 34.93 -6.66
CA ASP A 60 -10.41 34.45 -5.28
C ASP A 60 -10.22 32.93 -5.25
N PHE A 61 -9.16 32.50 -4.56
CA PHE A 61 -8.81 31.10 -4.36
C PHE A 61 -9.08 30.66 -2.91
N THR A 62 -9.92 31.42 -2.20
CA THR A 62 -10.31 31.11 -0.83
C THR A 62 -11.48 30.13 -0.83
N CYS A 63 -11.34 29.02 -0.12
CA CYS A 63 -12.44 28.09 0.04
C CYS A 63 -13.56 28.70 0.90
N GLY A 64 -14.79 28.74 0.40
CA GLY A 64 -15.94 29.27 1.15
C GLY A 64 -16.32 28.47 2.41
N THR A 65 -15.80 27.25 2.57
CA THR A 65 -16.07 26.40 3.75
C THR A 65 -14.96 26.46 4.78
N CYS A 66 -13.72 26.10 4.42
CA CYS A 66 -12.60 26.09 5.37
C CYS A 66 -11.76 27.38 5.40
N ARG A 67 -12.04 28.34 4.50
CA ARG A 67 -11.27 29.58 4.30
C ARG A 67 -9.80 29.39 3.94
N GLY A 68 -9.35 28.15 3.70
CA GLY A 68 -8.02 27.87 3.18
C GLY A 68 -7.87 28.35 1.75
N GLU A 69 -6.70 28.87 1.42
CA GLU A 69 -6.33 29.26 0.06
C GLU A 69 -5.88 28.03 -0.74
N GLY A 70 -6.26 27.96 -2.02
CA GLY A 70 -5.89 26.83 -2.86
C GLY A 70 -6.76 26.69 -4.11
N GLU A 71 -6.52 25.62 -4.86
CA GLU A 71 -7.36 25.32 -6.02
C GLU A 71 -8.81 25.07 -5.58
N ILE A 72 -9.73 25.84 -6.15
CA ILE A 72 -11.17 25.63 -5.99
C ILE A 72 -11.62 24.52 -6.93
N TYR A 73 -12.14 23.44 -6.35
CA TYR A 73 -12.56 22.24 -7.08
C TYR A 73 -13.94 22.41 -7.71
N ARG A 74 -14.95 22.81 -6.91
CA ARG A 74 -16.31 23.07 -7.39
C ARG A 74 -17.07 23.96 -6.41
N ARG A 75 -18.00 24.78 -6.90
CA ARG A 75 -18.95 25.56 -6.08
C ARG A 75 -18.29 26.37 -4.94
N GLY A 76 -17.10 26.94 -5.17
CA GLY A 76 -16.36 27.70 -4.15
C GLY A 76 -15.69 26.85 -3.06
N GLN A 77 -15.66 25.53 -3.20
CA GLN A 77 -15.03 24.61 -2.25
C GLN A 77 -13.71 24.06 -2.79
N CYS A 78 -12.70 23.94 -1.91
CA CYS A 78 -11.49 23.19 -2.21
C CYS A 78 -11.81 21.68 -2.31
N ALA A 79 -10.91 20.91 -2.93
CA ALA A 79 -11.07 19.47 -3.12
C ALA A 79 -11.33 18.71 -1.80
N ARG A 80 -10.66 19.10 -0.70
CA ARG A 80 -10.86 18.50 0.63
C ARG A 80 -12.27 18.72 1.18
N CYS A 81 -12.79 19.94 1.10
CA CYS A 81 -14.14 20.25 1.58
C CYS A 81 -15.22 19.58 0.72
N ALA A 82 -15.03 19.59 -0.60
CA ALA A 82 -15.92 18.89 -1.52
C ALA A 82 -15.94 17.36 -1.28
N LEU A 83 -14.78 16.77 -0.98
CA LEU A 83 -14.66 15.36 -0.62
C LEU A 83 -15.39 15.05 0.68
N ARG A 84 -15.19 15.87 1.72
CA ARG A 84 -15.88 15.70 3.01
C ARG A 84 -17.39 15.76 2.85
N GLU A 85 -17.89 16.72 2.08
CA GLU A 85 -19.33 16.83 1.79
C GLU A 85 -19.85 15.58 1.08
N ASP A 86 -19.12 15.07 0.07
CA ASP A 86 -19.52 13.85 -0.64
C ASP A 86 -19.55 12.62 0.28
N LEU A 87 -18.52 12.44 1.12
CA LEU A 87 -18.45 11.32 2.06
C LEU A 87 -19.57 11.41 3.11
N CYS A 88 -19.86 12.59 3.63
CA CYS A 88 -20.97 12.78 4.57
C CYS A 88 -22.34 12.40 4.00
N LYS A 89 -22.53 12.57 2.68
CA LYS A 89 -23.78 12.20 1.96
C LYS A 89 -23.84 10.72 1.60
N ILE A 90 -22.72 10.14 1.20
CA ILE A 90 -22.63 8.73 0.80
C ILE A 90 -22.76 7.81 2.02
N LEU A 91 -22.10 8.17 3.11
CA LEU A 91 -22.05 7.34 4.31
C LEU A 91 -23.37 7.46 5.10
N PRO A 92 -23.90 6.35 5.64
CA PRO A 92 -25.20 6.30 6.31
C PRO A 92 -25.38 7.43 7.32
N HIS A 93 -26.56 8.07 7.33
CA HIS A 93 -26.87 9.12 8.30
C HIS A 93 -26.89 8.60 9.75
N HIS A 94 -27.24 7.33 9.94
CA HIS A 94 -27.20 6.62 11.21
C HIS A 94 -26.23 5.43 11.11
N PRO A 95 -24.92 5.67 11.19
CA PRO A 95 -23.95 4.58 11.21
C PRO A 95 -24.11 3.77 12.49
N ALA A 96 -23.79 2.47 12.44
CA ALA A 96 -23.71 1.65 13.65
C ALA A 96 -22.58 2.13 14.58
N ASP A 97 -21.51 2.70 13.99
CA ASP A 97 -20.40 3.32 14.69
C ASP A 97 -20.13 4.73 14.14
N LEU A 98 -20.57 5.74 14.90
CA LEU A 98 -20.37 7.15 14.56
C LEU A 98 -18.89 7.57 14.64
N ALA A 99 -18.14 7.00 15.58
CA ALA A 99 -16.72 7.30 15.76
C ALA A 99 -15.91 6.75 14.57
N ALA A 100 -16.17 5.51 14.15
CA ALA A 100 -15.55 4.94 12.95
C ALA A 100 -15.89 5.74 11.70
N LYS A 101 -17.15 6.18 11.52
CA LYS A 101 -17.54 7.05 10.40
C LYS A 101 -16.72 8.35 10.38
N GLN A 102 -16.67 9.07 11.49
CA GLN A 102 -15.95 10.35 11.57
C GLN A 102 -14.45 10.17 11.31
N THR A 103 -13.88 9.11 11.90
CA THR A 103 -12.47 8.77 11.78
C THR A 103 -12.09 8.41 10.33
N LEU A 104 -12.94 7.65 9.65
CA LEU A 104 -12.78 7.32 8.23
C LEU A 104 -12.86 8.56 7.34
N ILE A 105 -13.84 9.43 7.57
CA ILE A 105 -13.96 10.70 6.83
C ILE A 105 -12.71 11.55 7.02
N GLU A 106 -12.21 11.66 8.25
CA GLU A 106 -11.03 12.46 8.55
C GLU A 106 -9.80 11.92 7.82
N ALA A 107 -9.53 10.61 7.93
CA ALA A 107 -8.42 9.97 7.24
C ALA A 107 -8.48 10.16 5.72
N LEU A 108 -9.65 9.98 5.11
CA LEU A 108 -9.84 10.17 3.67
C LEU A 108 -9.66 11.63 3.24
N CYS A 109 -9.91 12.60 4.13
CA CYS A 109 -9.76 14.02 3.85
C CYS A 109 -8.35 14.57 4.18
N SER A 110 -7.60 13.93 5.07
CA SER A 110 -6.28 14.38 5.51
C SER A 110 -5.14 14.05 4.55
N VAL A 111 -5.39 13.28 3.48
CA VAL A 111 -4.39 12.99 2.46
C VAL A 111 -3.90 14.26 1.77
N ASP A 112 -2.63 14.25 1.33
CA ASP A 112 -2.03 15.38 0.61
C ASP A 112 -2.78 15.71 -0.69
N ARG A 113 -3.31 14.68 -1.36
CA ARG A 113 -3.97 14.79 -2.66
C ARG A 113 -5.43 14.29 -2.62
N PRO A 114 -6.38 15.10 -2.09
CA PRO A 114 -7.79 14.72 -1.96
C PRO A 114 -8.50 14.45 -3.30
N GLU A 115 -7.98 14.95 -4.42
CA GLU A 115 -8.52 14.73 -5.78
C GLU A 115 -8.46 13.26 -6.19
N SER A 116 -7.44 12.53 -5.72
CA SER A 116 -7.33 11.09 -5.93
C SER A 116 -8.50 10.37 -5.27
N ASN A 117 -8.85 10.74 -4.03
CA ASN A 117 -9.97 10.17 -3.29
C ASN A 117 -11.33 10.58 -3.91
N LEU A 118 -11.45 11.80 -4.43
CA LEU A 118 -12.64 12.25 -5.18
C LEU A 118 -12.91 11.43 -6.44
N THR A 119 -11.85 10.94 -7.08
CA THR A 119 -11.94 10.06 -8.26
C THR A 119 -12.19 8.62 -7.83
N TRP A 120 -11.42 8.12 -6.87
CA TRP A 120 -11.50 6.76 -6.34
C TRP A 120 -12.89 6.41 -5.79
N LYS A 121 -13.52 7.32 -5.03
CA LYS A 121 -14.85 7.11 -4.44
C LYS A 121 -15.98 6.93 -5.46
N ARG A 122 -15.75 7.23 -6.75
CA ARG A 122 -16.77 7.07 -7.80
C ARG A 122 -16.99 5.60 -8.19
N ASN A 123 -16.06 4.73 -7.84
CA ASN A 123 -16.18 3.29 -8.08
C ASN A 123 -17.25 2.69 -7.16
N ILE A 124 -18.19 1.92 -7.73
CA ILE A 124 -19.27 1.28 -6.98
C ILE A 124 -18.75 0.33 -5.89
N GLN A 125 -17.67 -0.42 -6.14
CA GLN A 125 -17.05 -1.31 -5.16
C GLN A 125 -16.50 -0.55 -3.95
N VAL A 126 -16.02 0.68 -4.17
CA VAL A 126 -15.55 1.55 -3.09
C VAL A 126 -16.73 2.04 -2.25
N LEU A 127 -17.85 2.40 -2.90
CA LEU A 127 -19.06 2.82 -2.20
C LEU A 127 -19.62 1.70 -1.34
N GLU A 128 -19.68 0.48 -1.87
CA GLU A 128 -20.09 -0.73 -1.14
C GLU A 128 -19.19 -1.01 0.06
N LEU A 129 -17.86 -0.95 -0.14
CA LEU A 129 -16.88 -1.14 0.92
C LEU A 129 -17.04 -0.10 2.04
N LEU A 130 -17.13 1.18 1.68
CA LEU A 130 -17.32 2.27 2.65
C LEU A 130 -18.67 2.19 3.38
N GLY A 131 -19.73 1.79 2.66
CA GLY A 131 -21.05 1.53 3.22
C GLY A 131 -21.04 0.36 4.22
N GLY A 132 -20.38 -0.74 3.87
CA GLY A 132 -20.23 -1.91 4.74
C GLY A 132 -19.42 -1.61 6.01
N ILE A 133 -18.38 -0.78 5.92
CA ILE A 133 -17.61 -0.35 7.09
C ILE A 133 -18.47 0.50 8.03
N THR A 134 -19.19 1.49 7.48
CA THR A 134 -19.98 2.43 8.29
C THR A 134 -21.28 1.86 8.84
N SER A 135 -21.83 0.83 8.21
CA SER A 135 -22.95 0.04 8.76
C SER A 135 -22.52 -0.96 9.82
N GLY A 136 -21.21 -1.19 9.99
CA GLY A 136 -20.66 -2.20 10.89
C GLY A 136 -20.66 -3.62 10.32
N ALA A 137 -21.11 -3.84 9.08
CA ALA A 137 -21.06 -5.14 8.41
C ALA A 137 -19.61 -5.59 8.12
N ILE A 138 -18.71 -4.63 7.91
CA ILE A 138 -17.27 -4.87 7.71
C ILE A 138 -16.53 -4.24 8.90
N PRO A 139 -15.97 -5.05 9.81
CA PRO A 139 -15.13 -4.53 10.88
C PRO A 139 -13.93 -3.76 10.32
N LEU A 140 -13.59 -2.61 10.90
CA LEU A 140 -12.41 -1.82 10.53
C LEU A 140 -11.13 -2.49 11.05
N THR A 141 -10.84 -3.68 10.54
CA THR A 141 -9.66 -4.50 10.87
C THR A 141 -9.07 -5.06 9.58
N HIS A 142 -7.81 -5.52 9.63
CA HIS A 142 -7.22 -6.20 8.48
C HIS A 142 -8.04 -7.41 8.03
N GLY A 143 -8.54 -8.20 8.99
CA GLY A 143 -9.39 -9.36 8.71
C GLY A 143 -10.72 -8.97 8.06
N GLY A 144 -11.37 -7.91 8.55
CA GLY A 144 -12.61 -7.41 7.98
C GLY A 144 -12.44 -6.94 6.53
N LEU A 145 -11.37 -6.19 6.24
CA LEU A 145 -11.04 -5.78 4.87
C LEU A 145 -10.71 -6.97 3.95
N THR A 146 -10.03 -8.00 4.45
CA THR A 146 -9.75 -9.22 3.67
C THR A 146 -11.02 -10.02 3.38
N ALA A 147 -11.94 -10.11 4.35
CA ALA A 147 -13.22 -10.80 4.17
C ALA A 147 -14.14 -10.08 3.17
N ALA A 148 -14.00 -8.74 3.05
CA ALA A 148 -14.74 -7.95 2.07
C ALA A 148 -14.33 -8.25 0.62
N GLY A 149 -13.18 -8.89 0.40
CA GLY A 149 -12.71 -9.35 -0.91
C GLY A 149 -11.25 -9.03 -1.18
N SER A 150 -10.86 -9.12 -2.46
CA SER A 150 -9.54 -8.76 -2.95
C SER A 150 -9.63 -7.73 -4.07
N GLY A 151 -8.66 -6.83 -4.14
CA GLY A 151 -8.57 -5.84 -5.22
C GLY A 151 -7.92 -4.53 -4.82
N ARG A 152 -7.46 -3.79 -5.82
CA ARG A 152 -6.70 -2.54 -5.64
C ARG A 152 -7.43 -1.50 -4.79
N HIS A 153 -8.77 -1.49 -4.80
CA HIS A 153 -9.55 -0.55 -4.00
C HIS A 153 -9.51 -0.87 -2.49
N ILE A 154 -9.48 -2.16 -2.12
CA ILE A 154 -9.30 -2.62 -0.74
C ILE A 154 -7.87 -2.36 -0.30
N ASP A 155 -6.89 -2.66 -1.14
CA ASP A 155 -5.47 -2.45 -0.82
C ASP A 155 -5.15 -0.96 -0.63
N HIS A 156 -5.71 -0.11 -1.48
CA HIS A 156 -5.61 1.34 -1.34
C HIS A 156 -6.22 1.84 -0.02
N LEU A 157 -7.44 1.40 0.32
CA LEU A 157 -8.08 1.78 1.58
C LEU A 157 -7.26 1.26 2.78
N ARG A 158 -6.77 0.03 2.73
CA ARG A 158 -5.94 -0.56 3.78
C ARG A 158 -4.64 0.23 3.98
N SER A 159 -3.97 0.63 2.90
CA SER A 159 -2.76 1.45 2.96
C SER A 159 -3.05 2.82 3.58
N LEU A 160 -4.14 3.47 3.17
CA LEU A 160 -4.58 4.76 3.71
C LEU A 160 -4.89 4.68 5.20
N LEU A 161 -5.64 3.67 5.62
CA LEU A 161 -5.99 3.47 7.04
C LEU A 161 -4.77 3.19 7.90
N GLN A 162 -3.79 2.44 7.41
CA GLN A 162 -2.51 2.23 8.10
C GLN A 162 -1.71 3.53 8.22
N HIS A 163 -1.63 4.32 7.14
CA HIS A 163 -0.92 5.60 7.13
C HIS A 163 -1.49 6.58 8.17
N HIS A 164 -2.81 6.59 8.36
CA HIS A 164 -3.48 7.41 9.37
C HIS A 164 -3.60 6.73 10.75
N GLY A 165 -2.94 5.57 10.96
CA GLY A 165 -2.91 4.88 12.26
C GLY A 165 -4.21 4.21 12.68
N LEU A 166 -5.17 4.08 11.77
CA LEU A 166 -6.48 3.46 12.02
C LEU A 166 -6.45 1.94 11.92
N LEU A 167 -5.42 1.41 11.28
CA LEU A 167 -5.07 0.00 11.30
C LEU A 167 -3.64 -0.14 11.80
N PRO A 168 -3.35 -1.19 12.61
CA PRO A 168 -1.97 -1.46 12.99
C PRO A 168 -1.13 -1.67 11.72
N PRO A 169 0.14 -1.21 11.70
CA PRO A 169 1.04 -1.46 10.58
C PRO A 169 1.05 -2.95 10.28
N ARG A 170 0.68 -3.30 9.05
CA ARG A 170 0.78 -4.66 8.56
C ARG A 170 2.04 -4.72 7.71
N ASP A 171 2.89 -5.69 8.02
CA ASP A 171 3.84 -6.13 7.02
C ASP A 171 3.06 -6.81 5.89
N GLU A 172 2.69 -6.02 4.89
CA GLU A 172 2.12 -6.47 3.61
C GLU A 172 3.00 -7.55 2.96
N HIS A 173 4.25 -7.58 3.38
CA HIS A 173 5.28 -8.50 2.99
C HIS A 173 5.39 -9.78 3.83
N LEU A 174 4.94 -9.78 5.09
CA LEU A 174 5.05 -10.94 5.99
C LEU A 174 3.84 -11.87 5.86
N THR A 175 2.66 -11.31 5.59
CA THR A 175 1.43 -12.11 5.42
C THR A 175 1.55 -13.21 4.35
N PRO A 176 2.05 -12.94 3.14
CA PRO A 176 2.16 -14.00 2.13
C PRO A 176 3.10 -15.13 2.57
N PHE A 177 4.16 -14.81 3.32
CA PHE A 177 5.07 -15.82 3.87
C PHE A 177 4.42 -16.62 5.00
N GLU A 178 3.65 -15.98 5.88
CA GLU A 178 2.90 -16.68 6.95
C GLU A 178 1.83 -17.63 6.39
N VAL A 179 1.08 -17.19 5.36
CA VAL A 179 0.11 -18.06 4.67
C VAL A 179 0.81 -19.23 3.98
N TRP A 180 1.86 -18.95 3.21
CA TRP A 180 2.66 -20.00 2.55
C TRP A 180 3.25 -21.01 3.54
N LEU A 181 3.76 -20.54 4.69
CA LEU A 181 4.32 -21.39 5.73
C LEU A 181 3.25 -22.28 6.35
N ALA A 182 2.07 -21.74 6.64
CA ALA A 182 0.95 -22.54 7.16
C ALA A 182 0.54 -23.64 6.16
N ASP A 183 0.34 -23.29 4.89
CA ASP A 183 0.00 -24.25 3.83
C ASP A 183 1.08 -25.34 3.69
N LYS A 184 2.36 -24.97 3.82
CA LYS A 184 3.48 -25.92 3.75
C LYS A 184 3.55 -26.84 4.96
N LEU A 185 3.34 -26.33 6.16
CA LEU A 185 3.33 -27.14 7.38
C LEU A 185 2.15 -28.11 7.37
N ASP A 186 0.99 -27.70 6.88
CA ASP A 186 -0.20 -28.55 6.77
C ASP A 186 -0.07 -29.68 5.74
N ALA A 187 0.84 -29.53 4.77
CA ALA A 187 1.20 -30.60 3.85
C ALA A 187 2.19 -31.64 4.43
N ILE A 188 2.70 -31.44 5.65
CA ILE A 188 3.65 -32.35 6.31
C ILE A 188 2.90 -33.23 7.31
N ASP A 189 2.75 -34.52 6.97
CA ASP A 189 2.05 -35.48 7.82
C ASP A 189 2.86 -35.90 9.06
N SER A 190 4.20 -35.96 8.95
CA SER A 190 5.07 -36.39 10.05
C SER A 190 5.28 -35.28 11.09
N PRO A 191 4.87 -35.48 12.36
CA PRO A 191 5.15 -34.52 13.43
C PRO A 191 6.66 -34.34 13.69
N ALA A 192 7.47 -35.36 13.43
CA ALA A 192 8.91 -35.34 13.61
C ALA A 192 9.63 -34.43 12.60
N VAL A 193 9.02 -34.20 11.43
CA VAL A 193 9.48 -33.24 10.42
C VAL A 193 8.82 -31.87 10.64
N ARG A 194 7.51 -31.84 10.92
CA ARG A 194 6.74 -30.59 11.04
C ARG A 194 7.25 -29.70 12.17
N ALA A 195 7.47 -30.23 13.37
CA ALA A 195 7.81 -29.42 14.54
C ALA A 195 9.18 -28.70 14.40
N PRO A 196 10.26 -29.34 13.94
CA PRO A 196 11.52 -28.64 13.66
C PRO A 196 11.41 -27.56 12.59
N VAL A 197 10.65 -27.80 11.52
CA VAL A 197 10.44 -26.81 10.44
C VAL A 197 9.68 -25.60 10.95
N GLU A 198 8.61 -25.82 11.72
CA GLU A 198 7.82 -24.74 12.31
C GLU A 198 8.65 -23.90 13.28
N GLN A 199 9.47 -24.55 14.11
CA GLN A 199 10.37 -23.87 15.06
C GLN A 199 11.44 -23.05 14.33
N PHE A 200 12.09 -23.64 13.31
CA PHE A 200 13.09 -22.96 12.49
C PHE A 200 12.50 -21.74 11.77
N ALA A 201 11.38 -21.93 11.07
CA ALA A 201 10.70 -20.85 10.35
C ALA A 201 10.21 -19.75 11.29
N THR A 202 9.70 -20.10 12.48
CA THR A 202 9.18 -19.11 13.44
C THR A 202 10.29 -18.35 14.14
N TRP A 203 11.34 -19.03 14.61
CA TRP A 203 12.38 -18.41 15.43
C TRP A 203 13.46 -17.71 14.60
N HIS A 204 13.79 -18.24 13.42
CA HIS A 204 14.82 -17.68 12.57
C HIS A 204 14.21 -16.71 11.55
N HIS A 205 13.34 -17.19 10.67
CA HIS A 205 12.84 -16.40 9.54
C HIS A 205 11.78 -15.38 9.94
N LEU A 206 10.71 -15.78 10.64
CA LEU A 206 9.65 -14.85 11.03
C LEU A 206 10.16 -13.75 11.97
N ARG A 207 10.97 -14.11 12.98
CA ARG A 207 11.57 -13.13 13.89
C ARG A 207 12.48 -12.14 13.15
N TRP A 208 13.32 -12.63 12.25
CA TRP A 208 14.24 -11.78 11.50
C TRP A 208 13.50 -10.88 10.50
N LEU A 209 12.54 -11.41 9.75
CA LEU A 209 11.71 -10.64 8.82
C LEU A 209 10.93 -9.54 9.55
N ARG A 210 10.35 -9.83 10.71
CA ARG A 210 9.67 -8.85 11.58
C ARG A 210 10.62 -7.77 12.14
N SER A 211 11.90 -8.08 12.35
CA SER A 211 12.89 -7.13 12.86
C SER A 211 13.47 -6.20 11.78
N LYS A 212 13.43 -6.65 10.51
CA LYS A 212 14.00 -5.95 9.36
C LYS A 212 12.95 -5.22 8.53
N SER A 213 11.68 -5.51 8.74
CA SER A 213 10.62 -4.81 8.07
C SER A 213 10.59 -3.34 8.46
N ARG A 214 10.60 -2.50 7.44
CA ARG A 214 10.39 -1.05 7.55
C ARG A 214 9.34 -0.65 6.53
N PRO A 215 8.41 0.25 6.86
CA PRO A 215 7.44 0.76 5.89
C PRO A 215 8.15 1.27 4.62
N GLY A 216 7.81 0.70 3.47
CA GLY A 216 8.33 1.12 2.15
C GLY A 216 9.61 0.44 1.66
N GLN A 217 10.20 -0.51 2.38
CA GLN A 217 11.31 -1.32 1.85
C GLN A 217 10.81 -2.67 1.29
N SER A 218 11.12 -2.95 0.02
CA SER A 218 10.86 -4.27 -0.56
C SER A 218 11.68 -5.33 0.18
N THR A 219 10.99 -6.33 0.72
CA THR A 219 11.59 -7.49 1.39
C THR A 219 11.53 -8.74 0.51
N ASP A 220 11.37 -8.57 -0.82
CA ASP A 220 11.11 -9.70 -1.73
C ASP A 220 12.34 -10.58 -1.98
N GLY A 221 13.55 -10.05 -1.84
CA GLY A 221 14.80 -10.85 -1.82
C GLY A 221 14.92 -11.69 -0.55
N PRO A 222 14.91 -11.06 0.64
CA PRO A 222 14.87 -11.73 1.94
C PRO A 222 13.82 -12.85 2.07
N LYS A 223 12.60 -12.62 1.55
CA LYS A 223 11.55 -13.66 1.54
C LYS A 223 11.87 -14.85 0.67
N ARG A 224 12.38 -14.62 -0.54
CA ARG A 224 12.76 -15.73 -1.44
C ARG A 224 13.83 -16.61 -0.80
N SER A 225 14.80 -16.01 -0.11
CA SER A 225 15.79 -16.76 0.68
C SER A 225 15.10 -17.58 1.77
N ALA A 226 14.25 -16.96 2.59
CA ALA A 226 13.54 -17.66 3.67
C ALA A 226 12.64 -18.81 3.18
N THR A 227 11.91 -18.59 2.08
CA THR A 227 11.08 -19.61 1.42
C THR A 227 11.94 -20.77 0.91
N GLN A 228 13.08 -20.48 0.28
CA GLN A 228 14.00 -21.48 -0.23
C GLN A 228 14.62 -22.29 0.92
N GLU A 229 15.13 -21.61 1.95
CA GLU A 229 15.73 -22.24 3.13
C GLU A 229 14.73 -23.14 3.87
N CYS A 230 13.47 -22.68 4.05
CA CYS A 230 12.42 -23.52 4.60
C CYS A 230 12.11 -24.74 3.72
N THR A 231 12.09 -24.56 2.39
CA THR A 231 11.83 -25.65 1.44
C THR A 231 12.94 -26.70 1.47
N GLU A 232 14.20 -26.29 1.47
CA GLU A 232 15.34 -27.22 1.55
C GLU A 232 15.41 -27.91 2.91
N THR A 233 15.09 -27.20 4.00
CA THR A 233 14.98 -27.81 5.33
C THR A 233 13.91 -28.91 5.36
N ILE A 234 12.75 -28.67 4.75
CA ILE A 234 11.68 -29.68 4.63
C ILE A 234 12.18 -30.89 3.84
N LYS A 235 12.79 -30.67 2.66
CA LYS A 235 13.32 -31.77 1.83
C LYS A 235 14.35 -32.61 2.58
N PHE A 236 15.29 -31.97 3.25
CA PHE A 236 16.32 -32.65 4.04
C PHE A 236 15.71 -33.50 5.15
N LEU A 237 14.77 -32.95 5.93
CA LEU A 237 14.17 -33.67 7.05
C LEU A 237 13.27 -34.83 6.59
N ILE A 238 12.56 -34.67 5.48
CA ILE A 238 11.81 -35.76 4.85
C ILE A 238 12.78 -36.87 4.40
N TRP A 239 13.88 -36.51 3.73
CA TRP A 239 14.90 -37.47 3.30
C TRP A 239 15.53 -38.20 4.49
N LEU A 240 15.90 -37.47 5.56
CA LEU A 240 16.51 -38.03 6.76
C LEU A 240 15.59 -39.06 7.44
N GLU A 241 14.29 -38.73 7.53
CA GLU A 241 13.28 -39.62 8.09
C GLU A 241 13.06 -40.85 7.21
N GLN A 242 12.99 -40.69 5.88
CA GLN A 242 12.70 -41.79 4.95
C GLN A 242 13.88 -42.74 4.77
N THR A 243 15.10 -42.20 4.64
CA THR A 243 16.31 -42.96 4.31
C THR A 243 16.94 -43.59 5.54
N HIS A 244 17.09 -42.82 6.63
CA HIS A 244 17.81 -43.26 7.82
C HIS A 244 16.89 -43.54 9.02
N ARG A 245 15.58 -43.26 8.92
CA ARG A 245 14.62 -43.37 10.04
C ARG A 245 15.07 -42.56 11.27
N ARG A 246 15.76 -41.45 11.04
CA ARG A 246 16.29 -40.55 12.07
C ARG A 246 15.52 -39.25 12.11
N THR A 247 15.59 -38.57 13.26
CA THR A 247 15.07 -37.21 13.44
C THR A 247 16.22 -36.21 13.42
N VAL A 248 15.89 -34.91 13.43
CA VAL A 248 16.91 -33.85 13.53
C VAL A 248 17.78 -33.97 14.79
N ALA A 249 17.24 -34.55 15.89
CA ALA A 249 17.96 -34.73 17.14
C ALA A 249 19.06 -35.79 17.06
N ASP A 250 18.88 -36.78 16.16
CA ASP A 250 19.79 -37.90 15.95
C ASP A 250 20.61 -37.74 14.66
N CYS A 251 20.53 -36.57 14.03
CA CYS A 251 21.23 -36.26 12.80
C CYS A 251 22.74 -36.18 13.04
N THR A 252 23.50 -36.85 12.18
CA THR A 252 24.96 -36.85 12.20
C THR A 252 25.52 -36.05 11.03
N GLN A 253 26.78 -35.62 11.15
CA GLN A 253 27.47 -34.93 10.06
C GLN A 253 27.51 -35.78 8.77
N GLN A 254 27.62 -37.11 8.91
CA GLN A 254 27.61 -38.02 7.77
C GLN A 254 26.29 -37.97 7.00
N ASP A 255 25.15 -37.85 7.70
CA ASP A 255 23.84 -37.75 7.05
C ASP A 255 23.72 -36.44 6.24
N ILE A 256 24.33 -35.36 6.72
CA ILE A 256 24.38 -34.07 6.01
C ILE A 256 25.25 -34.18 4.75
N ASP A 257 26.45 -34.77 4.90
CA ASP A 257 27.39 -34.92 3.78
C ASP A 257 26.80 -35.82 2.68
N GLU A 258 26.09 -36.89 3.06
CA GLU A 258 25.40 -37.80 2.15
C GLU A 258 24.25 -37.10 1.41
N TYR A 259 23.43 -36.32 2.11
CA TYR A 259 22.36 -35.55 1.49
C TYR A 259 22.89 -34.53 0.47
N LEU A 260 23.97 -33.82 0.81
CA LEU A 260 24.62 -32.88 -0.10
C LEU A 260 25.20 -33.60 -1.33
N ALA A 261 25.79 -34.78 -1.16
CA ALA A 261 26.29 -35.56 -2.29
C ALA A 261 25.15 -36.01 -3.22
N CYS A 262 24.02 -36.47 -2.70
CA CYS A 262 22.86 -36.87 -3.50
C CYS A 262 22.21 -35.68 -4.24
N THR A 263 22.06 -34.53 -3.58
CA THR A 263 21.40 -33.34 -4.16
C THR A 263 22.27 -32.62 -5.20
N ILE A 264 23.59 -32.61 -5.04
CA ILE A 264 24.53 -32.07 -6.04
C ILE A 264 24.51 -32.88 -7.36
N HIS A 265 24.15 -34.17 -7.30
CA HIS A 265 24.00 -35.00 -8.50
C HIS A 265 22.66 -34.75 -9.23
N ASP A 266 21.55 -34.54 -8.51
CA ASP A 266 20.23 -34.28 -9.10
C ASP A 266 20.11 -32.90 -9.78
N ASP A 267 20.81 -31.87 -9.27
CA ASP A 267 20.78 -30.53 -9.88
C ASP A 267 21.48 -30.46 -11.26
N SER A 268 22.23 -31.51 -11.64
CA SER A 268 22.91 -31.60 -12.94
C SER A 268 22.05 -32.15 -14.08
N GLU A 269 20.86 -32.68 -13.77
CA GLU A 269 19.97 -33.35 -14.75
C GLU A 269 18.63 -32.64 -15.01
N ASN A 270 18.45 -31.38 -14.59
CA ASN A 270 17.22 -30.64 -14.86
C ASN A 270 17.42 -29.32 -15.64
N PRO A 271 17.34 -29.34 -17.00
CA PRO A 271 17.28 -28.12 -17.78
C PRO A 271 15.84 -27.57 -17.82
N ALA A 272 15.73 -26.27 -17.56
CA ALA A 272 14.59 -25.41 -17.88
C ALA A 272 13.31 -25.60 -17.05
N GLY A 273 13.15 -24.70 -16.07
CA GLY A 273 11.83 -24.33 -15.56
C GLY A 273 10.90 -23.95 -16.70
N SER A 274 9.80 -24.69 -16.82
CA SER A 274 8.72 -24.44 -17.77
C SER A 274 8.12 -23.05 -17.53
N ALA A 275 8.29 -22.17 -18.53
CA ALA A 275 7.52 -20.95 -18.66
C ALA A 275 6.04 -21.31 -18.91
N PRO A 276 5.06 -20.60 -18.31
CA PRO A 276 3.66 -20.82 -18.62
C PRO A 276 3.35 -20.34 -20.04
N GLN A 277 2.90 -21.26 -20.90
CA GLN A 277 2.36 -20.98 -22.23
C GLN A 277 1.15 -20.04 -22.13
N LYS A 278 1.25 -18.88 -22.80
CA LYS A 278 0.09 -18.08 -23.17
C LYS A 278 -0.65 -18.77 -24.32
N SER A 279 -1.88 -19.21 -24.09
CA SER A 279 -2.81 -19.57 -25.16
C SER A 279 -3.24 -18.30 -25.92
N PRO A 280 -3.16 -18.27 -27.27
CA PRO A 280 -3.86 -17.28 -28.07
C PRO A 280 -5.29 -17.77 -28.34
N GLY A 281 -6.28 -17.07 -27.78
CA GLY A 281 -7.68 -17.25 -28.14
C GLY A 281 -7.91 -16.80 -29.59
N ALA A 282 -8.34 -17.74 -30.41
CA ALA A 282 -8.68 -17.57 -31.81
C ALA A 282 -9.96 -16.76 -32.00
N GLN A 283 -9.97 -16.04 -33.11
CA GLN A 283 -11.11 -15.37 -33.72
C GLN A 283 -12.21 -16.38 -34.07
N THR A 284 -13.45 -16.04 -33.74
CA THR A 284 -14.60 -16.13 -34.65
C THR A 284 -15.71 -15.21 -34.14
#